data_AF-A0A2N0LT55-F1
#
_entry.id   AF-A0A2N0LT55-F1
#
_cell.length_a   1.000
_cell.length_b   1.000
_cell.length_c   1.000
_cell.angle_alpha   90.00
_cell.angle_beta   90.00
_cell.angle_gamma   90.00
#
_symmetry.space_group_name_H-M   'P 1'
#
loop_
_entity.id
_entity.type
_entity.pdbx_description
1 polymer ?
#
loop_
_entity_poly.entity_id
_entity_poly.type
_entity_poly.pdbx_seq_one_letter_code
_entity_poly.pdbx_strand_id
1 'polypeptide(L)' 'MAYAEMSSIEAGLKFKTRGGLTVETTGVTQSIENHDMHVHEVVIIDGPGEGSKYLIHLDYAEQV' A
#
# COMPACT_ATOMS: atom_id res chain seq x y z
N MET A 1 -7.87 10.46 -0.57
CA MET A 1 -8.36 9.47 -1.57
C MET A 1 -8.67 8.19 -0.81
N ALA A 2 -9.71 7.45 -1.19
CA ALA A 2 -10.01 6.13 -0.63
C ALA A 2 -9.40 5.07 -1.57
N TYR A 3 -8.16 4.69 -1.30
CA TYR A 3 -7.46 3.63 -2.03
C TYR A 3 -8.12 2.27 -1.82
N ALA A 4 -8.75 2.06 -0.66
CA ALA A 4 -9.56 0.88 -0.35
C ALA A 4 -10.62 0.55 -1.42
N GLU A 5 -11.19 1.58 -2.04
CA GLU A 5 -12.24 1.44 -3.06
C GLU A 5 -11.66 1.26 -4.47
N MET A 6 -10.34 1.44 -4.63
CA MET A 6 -9.66 1.33 -5.91
C MET A 6 -9.33 -0.12 -6.24
N SER A 7 -9.93 -0.64 -7.30
CA SER A 7 -9.64 -1.99 -7.81
C SER A 7 -8.27 -2.13 -8.47
N SER A 8 -7.56 -1.01 -8.65
CA SER A 8 -6.20 -0.98 -9.17
C SER A 8 -5.41 0.18 -8.56
N ILE A 9 -4.09 0.03 -8.56
CA ILE A 9 -3.17 1.10 -8.17
C ILE A 9 -1.99 1.16 -9.14
N GLU A 10 -1.49 2.35 -9.37
CA GLU A 10 -0.27 2.55 -10.15
C GLU A 10 0.96 2.13 -9.33
N ALA A 11 1.99 1.63 -9.99
CA ALA A 11 3.29 1.40 -9.36
C ALA A 11 4.06 2.73 -9.18
N GLY A 12 4.93 2.80 -8.17
CA GLY A 12 5.78 3.96 -7.94
C GLY A 12 5.16 5.07 -7.07
N LEU A 13 3.93 4.90 -6.57
CA LEU A 13 3.33 5.82 -5.61
C LEU A 13 3.94 5.59 -4.24
N LYS A 14 4.33 6.66 -3.55
CA LYS A 14 5.00 6.59 -2.26
C LYS A 14 4.06 6.96 -1.13
N PHE A 15 4.19 6.23 -0.03
CA PHE A 15 3.36 6.39 1.14
C PHE A 15 4.19 6.30 2.41
N LYS A 16 3.83 7.11 3.39
CA LYS A 16 4.29 7.00 4.77
C LYS A 16 3.24 6.26 5.59
N THR A 17 3.62 5.12 6.13
CA THR A 17 2.75 4.30 6.98
C THR A 17 2.68 4.86 8.40
N ARG A 18 1.62 4.52 9.16
CA ARG A 18 1.52 4.87 10.59
C ARG A 18 2.66 4.33 11.45
N GLY A 19 3.29 3.24 11.02
CA GLY A 19 4.47 2.66 11.66
C GLY A 19 5.76 3.43 11.40
N GLY A 20 5.73 4.50 10.59
CA GLY A 20 6.89 5.33 10.26
C GLY A 20 7.72 4.81 9.09
N LEU A 21 7.29 3.75 8.41
CA LEU A 21 7.96 3.24 7.20
C LEU A 21 7.55 4.05 5.97
N THR A 22 8.49 4.26 5.05
CA THR A 22 8.18 4.73 3.70
C THR A 22 8.11 3.54 2.75
N VAL A 23 7.03 3.45 2.00
CA VAL A 23 6.75 2.34 1.09
C VAL A 23 6.36 2.83 -0.30
N GLU A 24 6.60 2.00 -1.31
CA GLU A 24 6.26 2.27 -2.70
C GLU A 24 5.33 1.20 -3.25
N THR A 25 4.29 1.59 -3.98
CA THR A 25 3.34 0.64 -4.59
C THR A 25 4.00 -0.14 -5.74
N THR A 26 3.70 -1.43 -5.84
CA THR A 26 4.21 -2.29 -6.93
C THR A 26 3.25 -2.38 -8.12
N GLY A 27 2.04 -1.86 -7.98
CA GLY A 27 0.94 -1.98 -8.95
C GLY A 27 0.05 -3.21 -8.74
N VAL A 28 0.40 -4.09 -7.81
CA VAL A 28 -0.43 -5.26 -7.47
C VAL A 28 -1.52 -4.86 -6.48
N THR A 29 -2.75 -5.24 -6.78
CA THR A 29 -3.93 -5.04 -5.91
C THR A 29 -4.64 -6.37 -5.71
N GLN A 30 -5.11 -6.61 -4.49
CA GLN A 30 -5.91 -7.79 -4.14
C GLN A 30 -7.24 -7.35 -3.56
N SER A 31 -8.33 -7.92 -4.08
CA SER A 31 -9.66 -7.78 -3.49
C SER A 31 -9.80 -8.73 -2.29
N ILE A 32 -10.44 -8.23 -1.23
CA ILE A 32 -10.82 -9.00 -0.06
C ILE A 32 -12.33 -9.17 -0.09
N GLU A 33 -12.77 -10.30 -0.68
CA GLU A 33 -14.19 -10.58 -0.97
C GLU A 33 -15.10 -10.49 0.26
N ASN A 34 -14.61 -10.89 1.44
CA ASN A 34 -15.41 -10.86 2.67
C ASN A 34 -15.72 -9.45 3.21
N HIS A 35 -15.03 -8.42 2.71
CA HIS A 35 -15.11 -7.05 3.24
C HIS A 35 -15.30 -5.99 2.14
N ASP A 36 -15.54 -6.40 0.88
CA ASP A 36 -15.71 -5.52 -0.28
C ASP A 36 -14.64 -4.42 -0.37
N MET A 37 -13.37 -4.76 -0.07
CA MET A 37 -12.25 -3.81 0.00
C MET A 37 -11.02 -4.30 -0.76
N HIS A 38 -10.12 -3.37 -1.11
CA HIS A 38 -8.86 -3.67 -1.77
C HIS A 38 -7.66 -3.41 -0.86
N VAL A 39 -6.65 -4.27 -0.96
CA VAL A 39 -5.32 -4.07 -0.38
C VAL A 39 -4.29 -4.02 -1.49
N HIS A 40 -3.27 -3.20 -1.29
CA HIS A 40 -2.26 -2.95 -2.31
C HIS A 40 -0.90 -3.47 -1.84
N GLU A 41 -0.17 -4.09 -2.76
CA GLU A 41 1.19 -4.52 -2.48
C GLU A 41 2.13 -3.31 -2.53
N VAL A 42 2.96 -3.22 -1.51
CA VAL A 42 4.00 -2.22 -1.39
C VAL A 42 5.34 -2.86 -1.06
N VAL A 43 6.42 -2.17 -1.41
CA VAL A 43 7.79 -2.48 -0.99
C VAL A 43 8.29 -1.41 -0.04
N ILE A 44 8.97 -1.81 1.04
CA ILE A 44 9.63 -0.86 1.95
C ILE A 44 10.83 -0.26 1.25
N ILE A 45 10.85 1.07 1.11
CA ILE A 45 11.94 1.82 0.47
C ILE A 45 12.76 2.64 1.47
N ASP A 46 12.26 2.81 2.70
CA ASP A 46 13.00 3.41 3.81
C ASP A 46 12.44 2.90 5.16
N GLY A 47 13.34 2.38 6.00
CA GLY A 47 13.04 1.85 7.34
C GLY A 47 13.39 0.36 7.53
N PRO A 48 13.13 -0.20 8.72
CA PRO A 48 13.39 -1.61 9.01
C PRO A 48 12.67 -2.55 8.03
N GLY A 49 13.43 -3.47 7.43
CA GLY A 49 12.89 -4.41 6.46
C GLY A 49 12.86 -3.89 5.02
N GLU A 50 13.62 -2.83 4.69
CA GLU A 50 13.83 -2.35 3.31
C GLU A 50 13.98 -3.49 2.30
N GLY A 51 13.27 -3.38 1.17
CA GLY A 51 13.16 -4.41 0.14
C GLY A 51 12.07 -5.46 0.39
N SER A 52 11.51 -5.54 1.60
CA SER A 52 10.40 -6.46 1.89
C SER A 52 9.10 -5.98 1.27
N LYS A 53 8.30 -6.93 0.78
CA LYS A 53 6.97 -6.68 0.21
C LYS A 53 5.86 -7.17 1.13
N TYR A 54 4.76 -6.44 1.15
CA TYR A 54 3.56 -6.85 1.88
C TYR A 54 2.32 -6.12 1.35
N LEU A 55 1.15 -6.64 1.72
CA LEU A 55 -0.14 -6.02 1.40
C LEU A 55 -0.58 -5.09 2.52
N ILE A 56 -1.01 -3.88 2.17
CA ILE A 56 -1.50 -2.89 3.12
C ILE A 56 -2.75 -2.18 2.60
N HIS A 57 -3.59 -1.77 3.55
CA HIS A 57 -4.69 -0.85 3.32
C HIS A 57 -4.16 0.59 3.31
N LEU A 58 -4.10 1.21 2.13
CA LEU A 58 -3.44 2.51 1.94
C LEU A 58 -4.23 3.70 2.49
N ASP A 59 -5.51 3.55 2.82
CA ASP A 59 -6.32 4.60 3.46
C ASP A 59 -5.78 5.06 4.82
N TYR A 60 -4.97 4.21 5.47
CA TYR A 60 -4.30 4.54 6.72
C TYR A 60 -2.88 5.08 6.53
N ALA A 61 -2.40 5.19 5.31
CA ALA A 61 -1.11 5.74 4.96
C ALA A 61 -1.26 7.14 4.35
N GLU A 62 -0.23 7.96 4.51
CA GLU A 62 -0.18 9.31 3.95
C GLU A 62 0.63 9.28 2.65
N GLN A 63 0.05 9.70 1.53
CA GLN A 63 0.78 9.80 0.26
C GLN A 63 1.82 10.91 0.36
N VAL A 64 3.04 10.65 -0.10
CA VAL A 64 4.20 11.58 -0.07
C VAL A 64 4.77 11.85 -1.45
#